data_AF-A0A454D2U3-F1
#
_entry.id   AF-A0A454D2U3-F1
#
_cell.length_a   1.000
_cell.length_b   1.000
_cell.length_c   1.000
_cell.angle_alpha   90.00
_cell.angle_beta   90.00
_cell.angle_gamma   90.00
#
_symmetry.space_group_name_H-M   'P 1'
#
loop_
_entity.id
_entity.type
_entity.pdbx_description
1 polymer ?
#
loop_
_entity_poly.entity_id
_entity_poly.type
_entity_poly.pdbx_seq_one_letter_code
_entity_poly.pdbx_strand_id
1 'polypeptide(L)'
;MKTFNLKPTLLPLTLLLSSPVLAAQNGTMMQYFHWYVPNDGALWTQVENNAPALSDNGFTALWLPPAYKGAGGSNDVGYGVYDMYDLGEFDQKGSVRTKYGTKDQYLNAIKAAHKNNIQIYGDVVFNHRGGADGKSWVDTKRVDWNNRNIELGDKWIEAWVEFSFPGRNDKYSDFHWTWYHFDGVDWDDAGKEKAIFKFKGDGKAWDWEVSSEKGNY
;
A
#
# COMPACT_ATOMS: atom_id res chain seq x y z
N MET A 1 0.49 -94.03 6.00
CA MET A 1 0.32 -92.75 6.71
C MET A 1 0.36 -91.65 5.65
N LYS A 2 -0.58 -90.69 5.70
CA LYS A 2 -1.07 -89.88 4.57
C LYS A 2 -0.03 -88.89 4.00
N THR A 3 0.03 -88.80 2.67
CA THR A 3 0.72 -87.75 1.91
C THR A 3 -0.07 -86.43 1.97
N PHE A 4 0.58 -85.33 2.35
CA PHE A 4 0.00 -83.99 2.36
C PHE A 4 0.39 -83.24 1.06
N ASN A 5 -0.60 -82.94 0.23
CA ASN A 5 -0.47 -82.03 -0.91
C ASN A 5 -0.73 -80.59 -0.42
N LEU A 6 0.30 -79.74 -0.45
CA LEU A 6 0.16 -78.29 -0.28
C LEU A 6 -0.27 -77.68 -1.63
N LYS A 7 -1.48 -77.10 -1.67
CA LYS A 7 -1.88 -76.22 -2.77
C LYS A 7 -1.33 -74.81 -2.51
N PRO A 8 -0.74 -74.12 -3.50
CA PRO A 8 -0.32 -72.74 -3.34
C PRO A 8 -1.56 -71.85 -3.41
N THR A 9 -1.95 -71.26 -2.28
CA THR A 9 -2.97 -70.21 -2.26
C THR A 9 -2.29 -68.89 -2.61
N LEU A 10 -2.53 -68.40 -3.83
CA LEU A 10 -2.19 -67.03 -4.22
C LEU A 10 -3.08 -66.08 -3.41
N LEU A 11 -2.48 -65.25 -2.54
CA LEU A 11 -3.18 -64.08 -2.00
C LEU A 11 -3.34 -63.04 -3.12
N PRO A 12 -4.53 -62.45 -3.33
CA PRO A 12 -4.67 -61.35 -4.26
C PRO A 12 -4.01 -60.11 -3.65
N LEU A 13 -2.96 -59.61 -4.30
CA LEU A 13 -2.36 -58.32 -3.99
C LEU A 13 -3.39 -57.23 -4.33
N THR A 14 -4.18 -56.83 -3.34
CA THR A 14 -5.13 -55.74 -3.48
C THR A 14 -4.34 -54.45 -3.55
N LEU A 15 -4.17 -53.91 -4.75
CA LEU A 15 -3.59 -52.60 -4.96
C LEU A 15 -4.55 -51.56 -4.37
N LEU A 16 -4.28 -51.12 -3.14
CA LEU A 16 -4.91 -49.94 -2.56
C LEU A 16 -4.43 -48.73 -3.37
N LEU A 17 -5.18 -48.40 -4.43
CA LEU A 17 -5.13 -47.08 -5.04
C LEU A 17 -5.71 -46.11 -4.01
N SER A 18 -4.86 -45.63 -3.09
CA SER A 18 -5.17 -44.43 -2.34
C SER A 18 -5.33 -43.32 -3.37
N SER A 19 -6.57 -42.91 -3.63
CA SER A 19 -6.83 -41.65 -4.32
C SER A 19 -5.98 -40.59 -3.63
N PRO A 20 -5.18 -39.78 -4.35
CA PRO A 20 -4.54 -38.65 -3.71
C PRO A 20 -5.68 -37.83 -3.12
N VAL A 21 -5.77 -37.79 -1.80
CA VAL A 21 -6.56 -36.77 -1.13
C VAL A 21 -5.95 -35.48 -1.67
N LEU A 22 -6.70 -34.75 -2.49
CA LEU A 22 -6.33 -33.38 -2.81
C LEU A 22 -6.26 -32.68 -1.46
N ALA A 23 -5.06 -32.58 -0.89
CA ALA A 23 -4.85 -31.81 0.32
C ALA A 23 -5.21 -30.38 -0.06
N ALA A 24 -6.29 -29.85 0.53
CA ALA A 24 -6.64 -28.46 0.34
C ALA A 24 -5.43 -27.61 0.75
N GLN A 25 -4.91 -26.81 -0.18
CA GLN A 25 -3.80 -25.92 0.13
C GLN A 25 -4.29 -24.83 1.09
N ASN A 26 -3.63 -24.69 2.24
CA ASN A 26 -3.91 -23.58 3.15
C ASN A 26 -3.49 -22.25 2.51
N GLY A 27 -4.32 -21.22 2.69
CA GLY A 27 -3.95 -19.86 2.30
C GLY A 27 -2.87 -19.30 3.22
N THR A 28 -1.75 -18.86 2.65
CA THR A 28 -0.64 -18.23 3.39
C THR A 28 -0.23 -16.94 2.71
N MET A 29 -0.35 -15.82 3.42
CA MET A 29 0.06 -14.49 2.93
C MET A 29 1.46 -14.14 3.42
N MET A 30 2.22 -13.41 2.61
CA MET A 30 3.49 -12.80 3.00
C MET A 30 3.49 -11.28 2.74
N GLN A 31 3.84 -10.49 3.75
CA GLN A 31 4.25 -9.10 3.54
C GLN A 31 5.61 -9.11 2.84
N TYR A 32 5.68 -8.65 1.59
CA TYR A 32 6.87 -8.79 0.74
C TYR A 32 7.78 -7.57 0.73
N PHE A 33 7.89 -6.90 1.89
CA PHE A 33 8.76 -5.74 2.06
C PHE A 33 9.06 -5.51 3.53
N HIS A 34 10.10 -4.73 3.77
CA HIS A 34 10.42 -4.18 5.08
C HIS A 34 10.89 -2.73 4.93
N TRP A 35 10.96 -2.00 6.05
CA TRP A 35 11.28 -0.57 6.05
C TRP A 35 12.62 -0.25 5.35
N TYR A 36 13.63 -1.07 5.66
CA TYR A 36 15.01 -0.90 5.18
C TYR A 36 15.31 -1.52 3.81
N VAL A 37 14.29 -1.84 2.99
CA VAL A 37 14.53 -2.24 1.60
C VAL A 37 15.38 -1.15 0.92
N PRO A 38 16.47 -1.48 0.21
CA PRO A 38 17.30 -0.49 -0.47
C PRO A 38 16.50 0.33 -1.49
N ASN A 39 16.89 1.59 -1.69
CA ASN A 39 16.34 2.42 -2.76
C ASN A 39 17.08 2.17 -4.10
N ASP A 40 17.07 0.93 -4.57
CA ASP A 40 17.71 0.52 -5.83
C ASP A 40 16.71 0.27 -6.97
N GLY A 41 15.40 0.30 -6.69
CA GLY A 41 14.36 0.03 -7.68
C GLY A 41 14.24 -1.44 -8.08
N ALA A 42 14.75 -2.38 -7.26
CA ALA A 42 14.83 -3.79 -7.62
C ALA A 42 13.67 -4.65 -7.07
N LEU A 43 12.84 -4.14 -6.16
CA LEU A 43 11.85 -4.96 -5.44
C LEU A 43 10.87 -5.65 -6.39
N TRP A 44 10.37 -4.97 -7.42
CA TRP A 44 9.46 -5.59 -8.39
C TRP A 44 10.12 -6.73 -9.17
N THR A 45 11.37 -6.55 -9.59
CA THR A 45 12.15 -7.62 -10.22
C THR A 45 12.39 -8.80 -9.25
N GLN A 46 12.57 -8.54 -7.96
CA GLN A 46 12.70 -9.60 -6.95
C GLN A 46 11.40 -10.40 -6.80
N VAL A 47 10.24 -9.73 -6.79
CA VAL A 47 8.92 -10.41 -6.79
C VAL A 47 8.78 -11.29 -8.03
N GLU A 48 9.10 -10.76 -9.21
CA GLU A 48 9.05 -11.50 -10.48
C GLU A 48 9.92 -12.77 -10.43
N ASN A 49 11.17 -12.65 -9.99
CA ASN A 49 12.12 -13.76 -9.95
C ASN A 49 11.80 -14.79 -8.86
N ASN A 50 11.24 -14.37 -7.72
CA ASN A 50 11.00 -15.23 -6.58
C ASN A 50 9.61 -15.88 -6.58
N ALA A 51 8.68 -15.46 -7.44
CA ALA A 51 7.32 -16.00 -7.50
C ALA A 51 7.24 -17.54 -7.59
N PRO A 52 8.07 -18.25 -8.40
CA PRO A 52 8.04 -19.71 -8.43
C PRO A 52 8.44 -20.32 -7.09
N ALA A 53 9.56 -19.87 -6.51
CA ALA A 53 10.05 -20.38 -5.23
C ALA A 53 9.07 -20.09 -4.08
N LEU A 54 8.39 -18.94 -4.09
CA LEU A 54 7.36 -18.61 -3.09
C LEU A 54 6.16 -19.56 -3.19
N SER A 55 5.72 -19.86 -4.41
CA SER A 55 4.61 -20.80 -4.65
C SER A 55 4.97 -22.22 -4.21
N ASP A 56 6.18 -22.68 -4.53
CA ASP A 56 6.70 -24.00 -4.10
C ASP A 56 6.78 -24.12 -2.56
N ASN A 57 7.00 -23.00 -1.86
CA ASN A 57 7.00 -22.93 -0.40
C ASN A 57 5.60 -22.70 0.21
N GLY A 58 4.54 -22.73 -0.60
CA GLY A 58 3.16 -22.70 -0.14
C GLY A 58 2.57 -21.30 0.08
N PHE A 59 3.26 -20.23 -0.31
CA PHE A 59 2.68 -18.88 -0.29
C PHE A 59 1.62 -18.75 -1.39
N THR A 60 0.45 -18.24 -1.03
CA THR A 60 -0.69 -18.09 -1.94
C THR A 60 -1.04 -16.63 -2.18
N ALA A 61 -0.49 -15.69 -1.41
CA ALA A 61 -0.70 -14.27 -1.57
C ALA A 61 0.50 -13.44 -1.11
N LEU A 62 0.75 -12.31 -1.78
CA LEU A 62 1.71 -11.29 -1.35
C LEU A 62 1.01 -9.97 -1.10
N TRP A 63 1.33 -9.34 0.03
CA TRP A 63 1.07 -7.93 0.25
C TRP A 63 2.30 -7.14 -0.19
N LEU A 64 2.12 -6.31 -1.22
CA LEU A 64 3.14 -5.44 -1.78
C LEU A 64 3.03 -4.03 -1.19
N PRO A 65 4.15 -3.31 -1.01
CA PRO A 65 4.13 -1.95 -0.48
C PRO A 65 3.41 -0.98 -1.43
N PRO A 66 3.09 0.26 -0.98
CA PRO A 66 2.47 1.26 -1.84
C PRO A 66 3.26 1.47 -3.14
N ALA A 67 2.61 1.22 -4.28
CA ALA A 67 3.28 1.19 -5.58
C ALA A 67 3.29 2.55 -6.30
N TYR A 68 2.62 3.54 -5.74
CA TYR A 68 2.48 4.90 -6.29
C TYR A 68 3.55 5.87 -5.76
N LYS A 69 3.71 7.01 -6.45
CA LYS A 69 4.72 8.03 -6.15
C LYS A 69 4.47 8.66 -4.77
N GLY A 70 5.49 8.62 -3.92
CA GLY A 70 5.53 9.30 -2.62
C GLY A 70 6.12 10.71 -2.70
N ALA A 71 5.93 11.48 -1.62
CA ALA A 71 6.40 12.85 -1.46
C ALA A 71 7.93 12.93 -1.51
N GLY A 72 8.62 11.92 -0.99
CA GLY A 72 10.07 11.75 -1.11
C GLY A 72 10.55 11.18 -2.45
N GLY A 73 9.66 11.04 -3.45
CA GLY A 73 9.96 10.39 -4.73
C GLY A 73 10.43 8.95 -4.52
N SER A 74 11.57 8.60 -5.12
CA SER A 74 12.18 7.27 -4.92
C SER A 74 12.67 6.99 -3.49
N ASN A 75 12.86 8.00 -2.64
CA ASN A 75 13.33 7.81 -1.26
C ASN A 75 12.21 7.48 -0.27
N ASP A 76 10.95 7.60 -0.69
CA ASP A 76 9.79 7.34 0.16
C ASP A 76 9.52 5.83 0.27
N VAL A 77 9.08 5.37 1.45
CA VAL A 77 8.61 3.98 1.64
C VAL A 77 7.17 3.81 1.10
N GLY A 78 6.53 4.90 0.69
CA GLY A 78 5.24 4.89 0.01
C GLY A 78 4.08 5.38 0.86
N TYR A 79 4.25 5.47 2.18
CA TYR A 79 3.22 6.00 3.09
C TYR A 79 3.07 7.53 2.99
N GLY A 80 4.12 8.26 2.59
CA GLY A 80 4.00 9.68 2.26
C GLY A 80 3.38 9.89 0.88
N VAL A 81 2.17 9.39 0.62
CA VAL A 81 1.58 9.36 -0.73
C VAL A 81 1.48 10.76 -1.36
N TYR A 82 2.02 10.91 -2.57
CA TYR A 82 1.92 12.15 -3.36
C TYR A 82 0.92 12.02 -4.50
N ASP A 83 1.06 11.03 -5.39
CA ASP A 83 0.19 10.86 -6.57
C ASP A 83 -0.14 9.38 -6.79
N MET A 84 -1.41 9.01 -6.60
CA MET A 84 -1.86 7.61 -6.63
C MET A 84 -1.95 7.04 -8.05
N TYR A 85 -1.98 7.89 -9.07
CA TYR A 85 -2.01 7.46 -10.47
C TYR A 85 -0.61 7.26 -11.05
N ASP A 86 0.43 7.76 -10.37
CA ASP A 86 1.82 7.60 -10.79
C ASP A 86 2.43 6.36 -10.15
N LEU A 87 2.32 5.22 -10.82
CA LEU A 87 2.91 3.94 -10.39
C LEU A 87 4.41 3.82 -10.70
N GLY A 88 5.13 4.94 -10.69
CA GLY A 88 6.52 5.03 -11.16
C GLY A 88 6.60 5.14 -12.68
N GLU A 89 5.73 5.94 -13.27
CA GLU A 89 5.60 6.17 -14.73
C GLU A 89 6.03 7.59 -15.12
N PHE A 90 5.82 8.57 -14.25
CA PHE A 90 6.03 10.00 -14.56
C PHE A 90 7.22 10.57 -13.80
N ASP A 91 7.92 11.54 -14.41
CA ASP A 91 8.97 12.28 -13.72
C ASP A 91 8.33 13.28 -12.73
N GLN A 92 8.21 12.85 -11.48
CA GLN A 92 7.61 13.61 -10.39
C GLN A 92 8.43 13.38 -9.12
N LYS A 93 8.58 14.43 -8.31
CA LYS A 93 9.36 14.40 -7.06
C LYS A 93 10.80 13.91 -7.26
N GLY A 94 11.42 14.31 -8.39
CA GLY A 94 12.83 14.06 -8.69
C GLY A 94 13.15 12.64 -9.16
N SER A 95 12.16 11.86 -9.57
CA SER A 95 12.37 10.51 -10.11
C SER A 95 11.18 10.02 -10.93
N VAL A 96 11.45 9.21 -11.96
CA VAL A 96 10.41 8.45 -12.65
C VAL A 96 9.95 7.28 -11.79
N ARG A 97 10.85 6.35 -11.45
CA ARG A 97 10.54 5.17 -10.63
C ARG A 97 10.14 5.55 -9.20
N THR A 98 9.39 4.67 -8.54
CA THR A 98 9.27 4.69 -7.07
C THR A 98 10.52 4.08 -6.43
N LYS A 99 10.54 3.96 -5.10
CA LYS A 99 11.58 3.20 -4.38
C LYS A 99 11.75 1.77 -4.93
N TYR A 100 10.66 1.19 -5.39
CA TYR A 100 10.52 -0.24 -5.68
C TYR A 100 10.72 -0.62 -7.15
N GLY A 101 10.56 0.35 -8.06
CA GLY A 101 10.74 0.16 -9.49
C GLY A 101 9.80 1.03 -10.33
N THR A 102 9.69 0.71 -11.61
CA THR A 102 8.79 1.36 -12.58
C THR A 102 7.44 0.64 -12.65
N LYS A 103 6.45 1.28 -13.27
CA LYS A 103 5.14 0.69 -13.54
C LYS A 103 5.23 -0.63 -14.31
N ASP A 104 6.08 -0.69 -15.33
CA ASP A 104 6.23 -1.91 -16.15
C ASP A 104 6.79 -3.08 -15.33
N GLN A 105 7.77 -2.81 -14.46
CA GLN A 105 8.30 -3.82 -13.54
C GLN A 105 7.21 -4.29 -12.55
N TYR A 106 6.41 -3.36 -12.01
CA TYR A 106 5.29 -3.70 -11.12
C TYR A 106 4.27 -4.62 -11.79
N LEU A 107 3.89 -4.31 -13.05
CA LEU A 107 2.95 -5.15 -13.80
C LEU A 107 3.55 -6.51 -14.17
N ASN A 108 4.85 -6.60 -14.44
CA ASN A 108 5.52 -7.88 -14.69
C ASN A 108 5.63 -8.74 -13.43
N ALA A 109 5.92 -8.14 -12.28
CA ALA A 109 5.87 -8.80 -10.98
C ALA A 109 4.50 -9.42 -10.70
N ILE A 110 3.41 -8.67 -10.93
CA ILE A 110 2.04 -9.16 -10.77
C ILE A 110 1.75 -10.33 -11.73
N LYS A 111 2.12 -10.20 -13.01
CA LYS A 111 1.94 -11.28 -13.99
C LYS A 111 2.68 -12.55 -13.59
N ALA A 112 3.90 -12.43 -13.08
CA ALA A 112 4.70 -13.56 -12.61
C ALA A 112 4.08 -14.21 -11.36
N ALA A 113 3.61 -13.41 -10.40
CA ALA A 113 2.88 -13.92 -9.24
C ALA A 113 1.61 -14.71 -9.68
N HIS A 114 0.78 -14.11 -10.53
CA HIS A 114 -0.44 -14.77 -11.05
C HIS A 114 -0.13 -16.05 -11.81
N LYS A 115 0.93 -16.08 -12.62
CA LYS A 115 1.39 -17.30 -13.32
C LYS A 115 1.75 -18.44 -12.36
N ASN A 116 2.16 -18.10 -11.13
CA ASN A 116 2.50 -19.05 -10.07
C ASN A 116 1.38 -19.19 -9.02
N ASN A 117 0.12 -18.85 -9.37
CA ASN A 117 -1.05 -18.95 -8.49
C ASN A 117 -0.95 -18.14 -7.19
N ILE A 118 -0.17 -17.06 -7.18
CA ILE A 118 -0.03 -16.15 -6.05
C ILE A 118 -0.91 -14.92 -6.30
N GLN A 119 -1.82 -14.63 -5.38
CA GLN A 119 -2.61 -13.39 -5.39
C GLN A 119 -1.77 -12.19 -4.95
N ILE A 120 -2.08 -11.01 -5.46
CA ILE A 120 -1.43 -9.76 -5.05
C ILE A 120 -2.42 -8.84 -4.36
N TYR A 121 -2.04 -8.36 -3.18
CA TYR A 121 -2.73 -7.30 -2.45
C TYR A 121 -1.86 -6.04 -2.49
N GLY A 122 -2.38 -4.99 -3.11
CA GLY A 122 -1.74 -3.67 -3.15
C GLY A 122 -2.09 -2.87 -1.91
N ASP A 123 -1.11 -2.18 -1.34
CA ASP A 123 -1.31 -1.27 -0.21
C ASP A 123 -2.06 0.01 -0.61
N VAL A 124 -2.99 0.45 0.23
CA VAL A 124 -3.88 1.58 -0.02
C VAL A 124 -3.79 2.58 1.13
N VAL A 125 -3.17 3.72 0.86
CA VAL A 125 -2.96 4.81 1.81
C VAL A 125 -3.88 5.97 1.45
N PHE A 126 -5.06 6.01 2.08
CA PHE A 126 -6.07 7.06 1.85
C PHE A 126 -6.12 8.15 2.92
N ASN A 127 -5.51 7.92 4.07
CA ASN A 127 -5.64 8.80 5.23
C ASN A 127 -5.14 10.24 4.97
N HIS A 128 -4.07 10.41 4.20
CA HIS A 128 -3.42 11.70 4.02
C HIS A 128 -2.77 11.79 2.65
N ARG A 129 -2.32 12.99 2.28
CA ARG A 129 -1.51 13.25 1.10
C ARG A 129 -0.37 14.21 1.47
N GLY A 130 0.84 13.89 1.02
CA GLY A 130 2.06 14.64 1.34
C GLY A 130 2.77 15.18 0.11
N GLY A 131 3.58 16.23 0.30
CA GLY A 131 4.40 16.80 -0.76
C GLY A 131 3.60 17.58 -1.79
N ALA A 132 2.66 18.42 -1.36
CA ALA A 132 1.90 19.31 -2.23
C ALA A 132 2.81 20.15 -3.15
N ASP A 133 2.29 20.54 -4.31
CA ASP A 133 3.00 21.34 -5.31
C ASP A 133 2.90 22.84 -5.02
N GLY A 134 1.87 23.24 -4.27
CA GLY A 134 1.64 24.62 -3.89
C GLY A 134 0.98 24.77 -2.53
N LYS A 135 0.91 26.04 -2.13
CA LYS A 135 0.33 26.46 -0.85
C LYS A 135 -0.90 27.34 -1.07
N SER A 136 -1.81 27.32 -0.11
CA SER A 136 -2.96 28.21 -0.04
C SER A 136 -3.11 28.80 1.35
N TRP A 137 -3.62 30.03 1.41
CA TRP A 137 -4.08 30.62 2.67
C TRP A 137 -5.42 29.99 3.06
N VAL A 138 -5.48 29.43 4.26
CA VAL A 138 -6.66 28.73 4.77
C VAL A 138 -7.02 29.28 6.15
N ASP A 139 -8.31 29.54 6.35
CA ASP A 139 -8.85 29.87 7.68
C ASP A 139 -8.99 28.58 8.49
N THR A 140 -8.42 28.55 9.69
CA THR A 140 -8.33 27.32 10.50
C THR A 140 -8.66 27.57 11.95
N LYS A 141 -8.83 26.47 12.68
CA LYS A 141 -8.79 26.42 14.13
C LYS A 141 -7.62 25.54 14.55
N ARG A 142 -6.78 26.07 15.45
CA ARG A 142 -5.84 25.23 16.19
C ARG A 142 -6.63 24.32 17.12
N VAL A 143 -6.26 23.04 17.20
CA VAL A 143 -6.87 22.08 18.14
C VAL A 143 -5.81 21.46 19.07
N ASP A 144 -6.26 20.91 20.19
CA ASP A 144 -5.40 20.30 21.19
C ASP A 144 -4.79 18.98 20.70
N TRP A 145 -3.53 18.72 21.06
CA TRP A 145 -2.80 17.51 20.65
C TRP A 145 -3.34 16.24 21.30
N ASN A 146 -3.86 16.35 22.52
CA ASN A 146 -4.36 15.23 23.33
C ASN A 146 -5.88 15.09 23.23
N ASN A 147 -6.59 16.08 22.68
CA ASN A 147 -8.01 15.98 22.35
C ASN A 147 -8.38 16.87 21.16
N ARG A 148 -8.50 16.28 19.96
CA ARG A 148 -8.69 17.04 18.69
C ARG A 148 -10.08 17.68 18.57
N ASN A 149 -10.99 17.36 19.50
CA ASN A 149 -12.29 18.00 19.63
C ASN A 149 -12.22 19.33 20.40
N ILE A 150 -11.10 19.64 21.06
CA ILE A 150 -10.89 20.88 21.79
C ILE A 150 -10.23 21.91 20.87
N GLU A 151 -10.98 22.96 20.54
CA GLU A 151 -10.49 24.10 19.75
C GLU A 151 -9.77 25.11 20.66
N LEU A 152 -8.57 25.52 20.25
CA LEU A 152 -7.69 26.42 21.01
C LEU A 152 -7.70 27.86 20.49
N GLY A 153 -8.21 28.07 19.27
CA GLY A 153 -8.35 29.41 18.69
C GLY A 153 -8.27 29.42 17.17
N ASP A 154 -8.79 30.48 16.57
CA ASP A 154 -8.79 30.68 15.13
C ASP A 154 -7.42 31.19 14.65
N LYS A 155 -7.00 30.76 13.46
CA LYS A 155 -5.75 31.19 12.83
C LYS A 155 -5.82 31.03 11.31
N TRP A 156 -5.42 32.07 10.58
CA TRP A 156 -5.08 31.93 9.15
C TRP A 156 -3.67 31.38 9.01
N ILE A 157 -3.51 30.35 8.18
CA ILE A 157 -2.21 29.71 7.92
C ILE A 157 -1.94 29.61 6.43
N GLU A 158 -0.67 29.46 6.08
CA GLU A 158 -0.28 29.09 4.73
C GLU A 158 0.00 27.57 4.69
N ALA A 159 -0.90 26.79 4.08
CA ALA A 159 -0.90 25.33 4.13
C ALA A 159 -0.47 24.69 2.79
N TRP A 160 0.26 23.57 2.85
CA TRP A 160 0.65 22.76 1.68
C TRP A 160 -0.49 21.84 1.24
N VAL A 161 -1.36 22.31 0.35
CA VAL A 161 -2.64 21.65 0.02
C VAL A 161 -2.97 21.63 -1.47
N GLU A 162 -2.18 22.28 -2.32
CA GLU A 162 -2.42 22.30 -3.76
C GLU A 162 -1.65 21.17 -4.44
N PHE A 163 -2.35 20.23 -5.07
CA PHE A 163 -1.74 19.13 -5.83
C PHE A 163 -2.21 19.16 -7.28
N SER A 164 -1.30 19.51 -8.17
CA SER A 164 -1.56 19.70 -9.60
C SER A 164 -0.93 18.62 -10.48
N PHE A 165 -0.02 17.80 -9.93
CA PHE A 165 0.58 16.64 -10.62
C PHE A 165 1.19 16.99 -11.98
N PRO A 166 2.08 17.99 -12.07
CA PRO A 166 2.52 18.56 -13.34
C PRO A 166 3.24 17.55 -14.25
N GLY A 167 3.94 16.56 -13.68
CA GLY A 167 4.63 15.53 -14.46
C GLY A 167 3.67 14.49 -15.07
N ARG A 168 2.52 14.25 -14.43
CA ARG A 168 1.46 13.37 -14.97
C ARG A 168 0.55 14.11 -15.95
N ASN A 169 0.33 15.41 -15.74
CA ASN A 169 -0.40 16.30 -16.65
C ASN A 169 -1.75 15.72 -17.10
N ASP A 170 -2.63 15.48 -16.12
CA ASP A 170 -4.00 14.96 -16.26
C ASP A 170 -4.15 13.58 -16.92
N LYS A 171 -3.04 12.89 -17.21
CA LYS A 171 -3.13 11.49 -17.67
C LYS A 171 -3.79 10.64 -16.58
N TYR A 172 -4.76 9.82 -17.00
CA TYR A 172 -5.65 8.97 -16.19
C TYR A 172 -6.72 9.70 -15.36
N SER A 173 -6.46 10.91 -14.88
CA SER A 173 -7.39 11.69 -14.07
C SER A 173 -7.01 13.18 -14.09
N ASP A 174 -7.97 14.05 -14.35
CA ASP A 174 -7.87 15.51 -14.34
C ASP A 174 -8.19 16.13 -12.96
N PHE A 175 -8.39 15.30 -11.94
CA PHE A 175 -8.68 15.77 -10.59
C PHE A 175 -7.44 16.39 -9.93
N HIS A 176 -7.57 17.64 -9.47
CA HIS A 176 -6.57 18.34 -8.66
C HIS A 176 -7.06 18.53 -7.23
N TRP A 177 -6.13 18.40 -6.27
CA TRP A 177 -6.45 18.60 -4.86
C TRP A 177 -6.17 20.04 -4.45
N THR A 178 -6.96 20.54 -3.51
CA THR A 178 -6.87 21.87 -2.91
C THR A 178 -7.47 21.76 -1.50
N TRP A 179 -7.35 22.82 -0.70
CA TRP A 179 -7.62 22.82 0.74
C TRP A 179 -8.99 22.22 1.11
N TYR A 180 -10.04 22.47 0.34
CA TYR A 180 -11.39 22.01 0.69
C TYR A 180 -11.58 20.49 0.55
N HIS A 181 -10.63 19.78 -0.05
CA HIS A 181 -10.60 18.31 -0.08
C HIS A 181 -9.97 17.68 1.18
N PHE A 182 -9.46 18.49 2.12
CA PHE A 182 -8.81 18.01 3.34
C PHE A 182 -9.46 18.62 4.58
N ASP A 183 -9.38 17.95 5.73
CA ASP A 183 -9.95 18.49 6.98
C ASP A 183 -8.93 19.27 7.81
N GLY A 184 -7.63 19.07 7.57
CA GLY A 184 -6.60 19.80 8.30
C GLY A 184 -5.18 19.45 7.88
N VAL A 185 -4.23 20.15 8.49
CA VAL A 185 -2.77 19.96 8.36
C VAL A 185 -2.09 20.14 9.70
N ASP A 186 -0.80 19.77 9.79
CA ASP A 186 -0.01 19.89 11.02
C ASP A 186 1.09 20.98 10.97
N TRP A 187 1.12 21.77 9.88
CA TRP A 187 2.15 22.78 9.62
C TRP A 187 1.58 24.06 9.03
N ASP A 188 1.93 25.19 9.63
CA ASP A 188 1.75 26.53 9.07
C ASP A 188 3.08 27.03 8.49
N ASP A 189 3.15 27.16 7.17
CA ASP A 189 4.38 27.55 6.49
C ASP A 189 4.73 29.03 6.68
N ALA A 190 3.74 29.92 6.83
CA ALA A 190 4.01 31.34 7.04
C ALA A 190 4.51 31.59 8.47
N GLY A 191 3.85 30.98 9.45
CA GLY A 191 4.20 31.10 10.88
C GLY A 191 5.35 30.19 11.33
N LYS A 192 5.77 29.23 10.50
CA LYS A 192 6.74 28.17 10.85
C LYS A 192 6.36 27.44 12.14
N GLU A 193 5.08 27.11 12.26
CA GLU A 193 4.49 26.50 13.45
C GLU A 193 4.03 25.07 13.18
N LYS A 194 4.42 24.16 14.07
CA LYS A 194 3.85 22.82 14.16
C LYS A 194 2.71 22.80 15.18
N ALA A 195 1.49 22.60 14.70
CA ALA A 195 0.29 22.41 15.51
C ALA A 195 -0.77 21.69 14.67
N ILE A 196 -1.81 21.12 15.27
CA ILE A 196 -2.92 20.54 14.51
C ILE A 196 -3.87 21.68 14.14
N PHE A 197 -4.05 21.91 12.84
CA PHE A 197 -4.94 22.92 12.29
C PHE A 197 -6.12 22.25 11.60
N LYS A 198 -7.32 22.42 12.14
CA LYS A 198 -8.58 22.02 11.51
C LYS A 198 -9.06 23.13 10.58
N PHE A 199 -9.38 22.80 9.33
CA PHE A 199 -9.87 23.77 8.36
C PHE A 199 -11.29 24.22 8.70
N LYS A 200 -11.57 25.50 8.44
CA LYS A 200 -12.92 26.07 8.51
C LYS A 200 -13.53 26.07 7.11
N GLY A 201 -14.85 25.93 7.03
CA GLY A 201 -15.60 25.94 5.77
C GLY A 201 -16.92 25.19 5.91
N ASP A 202 -17.75 25.27 4.88
CA ASP A 202 -19.04 24.60 4.85
C ASP A 202 -18.84 23.08 4.97
N GLY A 203 -19.48 22.47 5.96
CA GLY A 203 -19.39 21.03 6.22
C GLY A 203 -18.05 20.54 6.77
N LYS A 204 -17.09 21.43 7.07
CA LYS A 204 -15.78 21.02 7.61
C LYS A 204 -15.88 20.59 9.07
N ALA A 205 -15.47 19.36 9.32
CA ALA A 205 -15.31 18.76 10.62
C ALA A 205 -14.24 17.66 10.52
N TRP A 206 -13.85 17.09 11.66
CA TRP A 206 -13.17 15.80 11.60
C TRP A 206 -14.18 14.72 11.21
N ASP A 207 -13.75 13.77 10.39
CA ASP A 207 -14.54 12.59 10.06
C ASP A 207 -14.97 11.80 11.30
N TRP A 208 -16.07 11.06 11.14
CA TRP A 208 -16.62 10.17 12.14
C TRP A 208 -17.30 8.96 11.47
N GLU A 209 -17.14 7.72 11.93
CA GLU A 209 -16.43 7.27 13.15
C GLU A 209 -14.96 6.91 12.90
N VAL A 210 -14.08 7.25 13.86
CA VAL A 210 -12.62 6.99 13.85
C VAL A 210 -12.16 6.54 15.24
N SER A 211 -10.85 6.34 15.44
CA SER A 211 -10.34 5.96 16.77
C SER A 211 -10.65 7.05 17.80
N SER A 212 -11.07 6.65 18.99
CA SER A 212 -11.29 7.57 20.13
C SER A 212 -10.00 7.99 20.83
N GLU A 213 -8.85 7.45 20.42
CA GLU A 213 -7.55 7.93 20.88
C GLU A 213 -7.45 9.44 20.65
N LYS A 214 -7.01 10.19 21.67
CA LYS A 214 -6.92 11.66 21.62
C LYS A 214 -8.22 12.34 21.14
N GLY A 215 -9.38 11.75 21.48
CA GLY A 215 -10.72 12.24 21.16
C GLY A 215 -11.19 11.97 19.73
N ASN A 216 -10.31 12.16 18.74
CA ASN A 216 -10.53 11.88 17.32
C ASN A 216 -9.14 11.71 16.68
N TYR A 217 -8.79 10.48 16.27
CA TYR A 217 -7.51 10.12 15.64
C TYR A 217 -7.68 9.25 14.41
#